data_AF-A0A8H4UAH3-F1
#
_entry.id   AF-A0A8H4UAH3-F1
#
_cell.length_a   1.000
_cell.length_b   1.000
_cell.length_c   1.000
_cell.angle_alpha   90.00
_cell.angle_beta   90.00
_cell.angle_gamma   90.00
#
_symmetry.space_group_name_H-M   'P 1'
#
loop_
_entity.id
_entity.type
_entity.pdbx_description
1 polymer ?
#
loop_
_entity_poly.entity_id
_entity_poly.type
_entity_poly.pdbx_seq_one_letter_code
_entity_poly.pdbx_strand_id
1 'polypeptide(L)'
;MAMLLQASQDLTPALILISAAMCLAHKLGIHDRSVSAHLDPVERSQHARVFWLVYIVGKDLSLRAEQPSIQLDDDIDPELPSSLSVFDGDGDGDADAGTVITADGNAKMNYSLARVQLGNFQGCIFDHLHPARSSKRSLTDRSITKESIVHALKKWRASVPPEFNAAVVTTTTGNNPTAVVFFCALH
;
A
#
# COMPACT_ATOMS: atom_id res chain seq x y z
N MET A 1 -11.82 -9.02 -6.26
CA MET A 1 -11.80 -10.45 -5.84
C MET A 1 -10.64 -10.76 -4.90
N ALA A 2 -9.39 -10.45 -5.21
CA ALA A 2 -8.25 -10.68 -4.28
C ALA A 2 -8.47 -10.05 -2.89
N MET A 3 -8.96 -8.81 -2.83
CA MET A 3 -9.33 -8.11 -1.59
C MET A 3 -10.39 -8.81 -0.74
N LEU A 4 -11.25 -9.62 -1.33
CA LEU A 4 -12.26 -10.39 -0.59
C LEU A 4 -11.69 -11.72 -0.09
N LEU A 5 -10.82 -12.33 -0.90
CA LEU A 5 -10.21 -13.62 -0.59
C LEU A 5 -9.06 -13.51 0.42
N GLN A 6 -8.47 -12.33 0.61
CA GLN A 6 -7.40 -12.11 1.59
C GLN A 6 -7.84 -12.31 3.06
N ALA A 7 -9.16 -12.35 3.32
CA ALA A 7 -9.73 -12.64 4.64
C ALA A 7 -9.91 -14.15 4.89
N SER A 8 -9.65 -14.99 3.87
CA SER A 8 -9.66 -16.45 3.98
C SER A 8 -8.46 -16.97 4.76
N GLN A 9 -8.60 -18.16 5.35
CA GLN A 9 -7.48 -18.91 5.93
C GLN A 9 -6.49 -19.36 4.84
N ASP A 10 -7.00 -19.76 3.69
CA ASP A 10 -6.17 -20.07 2.52
C ASP A 10 -5.99 -18.82 1.66
N LEU A 11 -4.74 -18.32 1.62
CA LEU A 11 -4.35 -17.15 0.84
C LEU A 11 -4.02 -17.47 -0.62
N THR A 12 -3.90 -18.76 -0.99
CA THR A 12 -3.48 -19.19 -2.32
C THR A 12 -4.31 -18.56 -3.45
N PRO A 13 -5.65 -18.53 -3.38
CA PRO A 13 -6.45 -17.90 -4.43
C PRO A 13 -6.20 -16.39 -4.56
N ALA A 14 -5.99 -15.70 -3.43
CA ALA A 14 -5.69 -14.27 -3.43
C ALA A 14 -4.30 -14.01 -4.03
N LEU A 15 -3.30 -14.83 -3.69
CA LEU A 15 -1.94 -14.78 -4.24
C LEU A 15 -1.93 -14.99 -5.75
N ILE A 16 -2.67 -15.97 -6.28
CA ILE A 16 -2.74 -16.23 -7.73
C ILE A 16 -3.33 -15.01 -8.46
N LEU A 17 -4.44 -14.47 -7.94
CA LEU A 17 -5.11 -13.33 -8.56
C LEU A 17 -4.25 -12.06 -8.53
N ILE A 18 -3.60 -11.77 -7.40
CA ILE A 18 -2.75 -10.58 -7.30
C ILE A 18 -1.49 -10.71 -8.15
N SER A 19 -0.95 -11.92 -8.27
CA SER A 19 0.18 -12.21 -9.17
C SER A 19 -0.19 -11.94 -10.62
N ALA A 20 -1.35 -12.46 -11.06
CA ALA A 20 -1.85 -12.20 -12.40
C ALA A 20 -2.10 -10.70 -12.65
N ALA A 21 -2.68 -10.00 -11.68
CA ALA A 21 -2.92 -8.56 -11.77
C ALA A 21 -1.59 -7.77 -11.89
N MET A 22 -0.57 -8.13 -11.12
CA MET A 22 0.75 -7.51 -11.20
C MET A 22 1.42 -7.76 -12.56
N CYS A 23 1.37 -8.99 -13.07
CA CYS A 23 1.89 -9.30 -14.40
C CYS A 23 1.17 -8.51 -15.51
N LEU A 24 -0.15 -8.29 -15.36
CA LEU A 24 -0.91 -7.45 -16.30
C LEU A 24 -0.52 -5.97 -16.19
N ALA A 25 -0.34 -5.47 -14.96
CA ALA A 25 0.16 -4.11 -14.73
C ALA A 25 1.55 -3.89 -15.39
N HIS A 26 2.45 -4.88 -15.28
CA HIS A 26 3.73 -4.85 -15.99
C HIS A 26 3.57 -4.84 -17.50
N LYS A 27 2.72 -5.72 -18.05
CA LYS A 27 2.47 -5.79 -19.49
C LYS A 27 1.89 -4.50 -20.06
N LEU A 28 1.08 -3.80 -19.29
CA LEU A 28 0.49 -2.51 -19.65
C LEU A 28 1.46 -1.33 -19.40
N GLY A 29 2.61 -1.56 -18.76
CA GLY A 29 3.59 -0.54 -18.46
C GLY A 29 3.16 0.46 -17.39
N ILE A 30 2.10 0.19 -16.62
CA ILE A 30 1.55 1.16 -15.65
C ILE A 30 2.44 1.39 -14.41
N HIS A 31 3.51 0.61 -14.28
CA HIS A 31 4.57 0.77 -13.27
C HIS A 31 5.64 1.79 -13.71
N ASP A 32 5.61 2.23 -14.96
CA ASP A 32 6.56 3.17 -15.54
C ASP A 32 5.83 4.45 -15.94
N ARG A 33 6.24 5.57 -15.34
CA ARG A 33 5.62 6.88 -15.60
C ARG A 33 5.82 7.33 -17.05
N SER A 34 6.93 6.94 -17.68
CA SER A 34 7.22 7.31 -19.07
C SER A 34 6.20 6.74 -20.05
N VAL A 35 5.71 5.52 -19.78
CA VAL A 35 4.67 4.87 -20.58
C VAL A 35 3.33 5.58 -20.41
N SER A 36 3.01 6.05 -19.21
CA SER A 36 1.75 6.77 -18.95
C SER A 36 1.85 8.27 -19.23
N ALA A 37 3.01 8.78 -19.68
CA ALA A 37 3.23 10.20 -19.92
C ALA A 37 2.37 10.73 -21.09
N HIS A 38 2.11 9.90 -22.10
CA HIS A 38 1.33 10.28 -23.28
C HIS A 38 -0.19 10.18 -23.10
N LEU A 39 -0.66 9.62 -21.98
CA LEU A 39 -2.09 9.49 -21.67
C LEU A 39 -2.67 10.84 -21.23
N ASP A 40 -3.99 10.98 -21.30
CA ASP A 40 -4.63 12.12 -20.66
C ASP A 40 -4.48 12.05 -19.12
N PRO A 41 -4.62 13.18 -18.41
CA PRO A 41 -4.41 13.23 -16.96
C PRO A 41 -5.28 12.25 -16.16
N VAL A 42 -6.53 12.04 -16.59
CA VAL A 42 -7.48 11.16 -15.90
C VAL A 42 -7.05 9.71 -16.06
N GLU A 43 -6.74 9.28 -17.28
CA GLU A 43 -6.22 7.93 -17.55
C GLU A 43 -4.90 7.67 -16.79
N ARG A 44 -3.99 8.64 -16.78
CA ARG A 44 -2.72 8.56 -16.02
C ARG A 44 -2.96 8.38 -14.52
N SER A 45 -3.89 9.15 -13.95
CA SER A 45 -4.29 9.05 -12.55
C SER A 45 -4.88 7.67 -12.22
N GLN A 46 -5.76 7.16 -13.10
CA GLN A 46 -6.33 5.82 -12.96
C GLN A 46 -5.28 4.71 -13.02
N HIS A 47 -4.32 4.79 -13.95
CA HIS A 47 -3.20 3.86 -14.05
C HIS A 47 -2.38 3.80 -12.76
N ALA A 48 -1.99 4.96 -12.23
CA ALA A 48 -1.24 5.05 -10.98
C ALA A 48 -2.05 4.46 -9.81
N ARG A 49 -3.35 4.76 -9.70
CA ARG A 49 -4.23 4.20 -8.66
C ARG A 49 -4.32 2.68 -8.73
N VAL A 50 -4.55 2.13 -9.93
CA VAL A 50 -4.62 0.68 -10.13
C VAL A 50 -3.30 0.04 -9.73
N PHE A 51 -2.17 0.60 -10.17
CA PHE A 51 -0.85 0.10 -9.80
C PHE A 51 -0.67 0.07 -8.28
N TRP A 52 -0.94 1.18 -7.58
CA TRP A 52 -0.77 1.26 -6.13
C TRP A 52 -1.69 0.32 -5.36
N LEU A 53 -2.92 0.08 -5.82
CA LEU A 53 -3.81 -0.92 -5.24
C LEU A 53 -3.23 -2.33 -5.36
N VAL A 54 -2.74 -2.69 -6.54
CA VAL A 54 -2.13 -4.01 -6.77
C VAL A 54 -0.85 -4.16 -5.93
N TYR A 55 -0.05 -3.10 -5.83
CA TYR A 55 1.15 -3.04 -4.99
C TYR A 55 0.85 -3.29 -3.51
N ILE A 56 -0.09 -2.55 -2.93
CA ILE A 56 -0.47 -2.64 -1.51
C ILE A 56 -0.91 -4.06 -1.17
N VAL A 57 -1.80 -4.63 -1.98
CA VAL A 57 -2.35 -5.98 -1.73
C VAL A 57 -1.28 -7.04 -1.95
N GLY A 58 -0.42 -6.87 -2.96
CA GLY A 58 0.69 -7.77 -3.24
C GLY A 58 1.67 -7.84 -2.07
N LYS A 59 2.10 -6.69 -1.54
CA LYS A 59 3.03 -6.63 -0.40
C LYS A 59 2.45 -7.26 0.87
N ASP A 60 1.18 -6.99 1.16
CA ASP A 60 0.50 -7.57 2.33
C ASP A 60 0.41 -9.09 2.25
N LEU A 61 -0.08 -9.61 1.12
CA LEU A 61 -0.24 -11.05 0.91
C LEU A 61 1.11 -11.77 0.89
N SER A 62 2.13 -11.19 0.25
CA SER A 62 3.49 -11.76 0.23
C SER A 62 4.08 -11.87 1.63
N LEU A 63 3.98 -10.81 2.45
CA LEU A 63 4.48 -10.86 3.83
C LEU A 63 3.73 -11.92 4.66
N ARG A 64 2.39 -11.96 4.57
CA ARG A 64 1.55 -12.91 5.33
C ARG A 64 1.74 -14.36 4.90
N ALA A 65 2.03 -14.59 3.63
CA ALA A 65 2.32 -15.92 3.09
C ALA A 65 3.80 -16.31 3.23
N GLU A 66 4.64 -15.44 3.79
CA GLU A 66 6.09 -15.61 3.89
C GLU A 66 6.77 -15.89 2.53
N GLN A 67 6.24 -15.27 1.46
CA GLN A 67 6.76 -15.39 0.10
C GLN A 67 7.32 -14.05 -0.41
N PRO A 68 8.33 -14.08 -1.31
CA PRO A 68 8.82 -12.85 -1.94
C PRO A 68 7.71 -12.11 -2.69
N SER A 69 7.72 -10.78 -2.64
CA SER A 69 6.85 -9.97 -3.50
C SER A 69 7.30 -10.04 -4.96
N ILE A 70 6.33 -10.10 -5.87
CA ILE A 70 6.58 -10.09 -7.33
C ILE A 70 7.16 -8.76 -7.77
N GLN A 71 6.66 -7.66 -7.20
CA GLN A 71 7.16 -6.32 -7.45
C GLN A 71 8.35 -6.02 -6.54
N LEU A 72 9.46 -5.60 -7.15
CA LEU A 72 10.59 -4.97 -6.46
C LEU A 72 10.34 -3.46 -6.42
N ASP A 73 10.71 -2.82 -5.32
CA ASP A 73 10.47 -1.39 -5.11
C ASP A 73 11.35 -0.52 -6.02
N ASP A 74 12.50 -1.03 -6.45
CA ASP A 74 13.43 -0.34 -7.36
C ASP A 74 12.89 -0.26 -8.81
N ASP A 75 11.90 -1.09 -9.16
CA ASP A 75 11.29 -1.17 -10.49
C ASP A 75 9.97 -0.36 -10.57
N ILE A 76 9.79 0.64 -9.71
CA ILE A 76 8.55 1.42 -9.57
C ILE A 76 8.85 2.91 -9.81
N ASP A 77 8.18 3.50 -10.81
CA ASP A 77 8.22 4.95 -11.07
C ASP A 77 6.85 5.68 -11.13
N PRO A 78 5.66 5.11 -10.80
CA PRO A 78 4.44 5.92 -10.80
C PRO A 78 4.45 6.95 -9.68
N GLU A 79 3.77 8.08 -9.90
CA GLU A 79 3.64 9.13 -8.89
C GLU A 79 2.93 8.62 -7.63
N LEU A 80 3.44 9.01 -6.45
CA LEU A 80 2.79 8.66 -5.19
C LEU A 80 1.35 9.22 -5.13
N PRO A 81 0.41 8.55 -4.44
CA PRO A 81 -0.99 8.98 -4.37
C PRO A 81 -1.21 10.43 -3.92
N SER A 82 -0.31 10.99 -3.10
CA SER A 82 -0.36 12.39 -2.66
C SER A 82 0.04 13.42 -3.71
N SER A 83 0.75 13.01 -4.76
CA SER A 83 1.14 13.90 -5.86
C SER A 83 0.05 13.98 -6.91
N LEU A 84 -0.76 12.93 -7.06
CA LEU A 84 -1.88 12.89 -8.00
C LEU A 84 -2.94 13.97 -7.72
N SER A 85 -3.15 14.33 -6.45
CA SER A 85 -4.10 15.39 -6.06
C SER A 85 -3.71 16.81 -6.50
N VAL A 86 -2.49 17.01 -7.00
CA VAL A 86 -1.99 18.32 -7.46
C VAL A 86 -2.09 18.48 -8.98
N PHE A 87 -2.19 17.38 -9.73
CA PHE A 87 -2.25 17.40 -11.19
C PHE A 87 -3.66 17.52 -11.77
N ASP A 88 -4.69 17.34 -10.94
CA ASP A 88 -6.09 17.57 -11.29
C ASP A 88 -6.40 19.07 -11.21
N GLY A 89 -5.84 19.82 -12.16
CA GLY A 89 -6.17 21.22 -12.43
C GLY A 89 -7.55 21.32 -13.07
N ASP A 90 -8.60 21.15 -12.27
CA ASP A 90 -9.88 21.83 -12.36
C ASP A 90 -10.75 21.34 -11.19
N GLY A 91 -11.40 22.27 -10.50
CA GLY A 91 -12.03 22.08 -9.19
C GLY A 91 -13.28 21.20 -9.15
N ASP A 92 -13.29 20.06 -9.85
CA ASP A 92 -14.41 19.13 -9.88
C ASP A 92 -13.93 17.68 -9.61
N GLY A 93 -13.89 17.31 -8.32
CA GLY A 93 -14.19 15.94 -7.90
C GLY A 93 -13.05 15.01 -7.47
N ASP A 94 -11.81 15.13 -7.96
CA ASP A 94 -10.84 14.02 -7.82
C ASP A 94 -9.58 14.33 -6.97
N ALA A 95 -9.42 15.58 -6.53
CA ALA A 95 -8.30 16.02 -5.66
C ALA A 95 -8.26 15.34 -4.27
N ASP A 96 -9.28 14.55 -3.92
CA ASP A 96 -9.36 13.84 -2.65
C ASP A 96 -9.40 12.31 -2.76
N ALA A 97 -9.12 11.76 -3.95
CA ALA A 97 -9.17 10.33 -4.15
C ALA A 97 -8.16 9.58 -3.27
N GLY A 98 -8.67 8.62 -2.50
CA GLY A 98 -7.85 7.87 -1.55
C GLY A 98 -7.68 8.55 -0.20
N THR A 99 -8.28 9.72 -0.01
CA THR A 99 -8.41 10.34 1.30
C THR A 99 -9.68 9.88 1.99
N VAL A 100 -9.57 9.67 3.30
CA VAL A 100 -10.68 9.38 4.19
C VAL A 100 -10.89 10.55 5.14
N ILE A 101 -12.14 10.86 5.44
CA ILE A 101 -12.55 11.90 6.37
C ILE A 101 -13.45 11.24 7.42
N THR A 102 -13.29 11.64 8.68
CA THR A 102 -14.17 11.17 9.76
C THR A 102 -15.60 11.67 9.56
N ALA A 103 -16.58 10.97 10.12
CA ALA A 103 -18.00 11.32 9.95
C ALA A 103 -18.36 12.72 10.47
N ASP A 104 -17.60 13.22 11.45
CA ASP A 104 -17.71 14.57 12.01
C ASP A 104 -16.91 15.63 11.24
N GLY A 105 -16.14 15.23 10.21
CA GLY A 105 -15.31 16.13 9.40
C GLY A 105 -14.03 16.62 10.09
N ASN A 106 -13.76 16.21 11.33
CA ASN A 106 -12.70 16.80 12.15
C ASN A 106 -11.30 16.25 11.83
N ALA A 107 -11.19 15.08 11.22
CA ALA A 107 -9.92 14.50 10.82
C ALA A 107 -9.95 13.96 9.39
N LYS A 108 -8.81 14.11 8.70
CA LYS A 108 -8.61 13.74 7.30
C LYS A 108 -7.25 13.08 7.13
N MET A 109 -7.16 12.02 6.33
CA MET A 109 -5.91 11.32 6.04
C MET A 109 -5.89 10.76 4.62
N ASN A 110 -4.78 10.94 3.89
CA ASN A 110 -4.55 10.21 2.64
C ASN A 110 -4.27 8.72 2.96
N TYR A 111 -5.32 7.92 2.97
CA TYR A 111 -5.28 6.50 3.30
C TYR A 111 -4.47 5.71 2.26
N SER A 112 -4.62 6.04 0.98
CA SER A 112 -3.85 5.40 -0.10
C SER A 112 -2.34 5.55 0.11
N LEU A 113 -1.87 6.76 0.41
CA LEU A 113 -0.46 7.02 0.71
C LEU A 113 0.00 6.24 1.95
N ALA A 114 -0.79 6.29 3.03
CA ALA A 114 -0.45 5.57 4.25
C ALA A 114 -0.30 4.06 4.00
N ARG A 115 -1.15 3.47 3.16
CA ARG A 115 -1.07 2.06 2.76
C ARG A 115 0.12 1.76 1.85
N VAL A 116 0.45 2.63 0.90
CA VAL A 116 1.66 2.47 0.06
C VAL A 116 2.92 2.46 0.92
N GLN A 117 3.03 3.40 1.87
CA GLN A 117 4.15 3.46 2.81
C GLN A 117 4.25 2.19 3.66
N LEU A 118 3.12 1.71 4.18
CA LEU A 118 3.08 0.43 4.90
C LEU A 118 3.53 -0.73 4.02
N GLY A 119 3.08 -0.80 2.77
CA GLY A 119 3.50 -1.82 1.80
C GLY A 119 5.01 -1.85 1.56
N ASN A 120 5.65 -0.68 1.49
CA ASN A 120 7.11 -0.60 1.40
C ASN A 120 7.79 -1.16 2.65
N PHE A 121 7.32 -0.81 3.86
CA PHE A 121 7.85 -1.38 5.09
C PHE A 121 7.65 -2.90 5.15
N GLN A 122 6.50 -3.42 4.72
CA GLN A 122 6.24 -4.86 4.63
C GLN A 122 7.28 -5.56 3.75
N GLY A 123 7.65 -4.95 2.60
CA GLY A 123 8.74 -5.42 1.75
C GLY A 123 10.10 -5.43 2.44
N CYS A 124 10.46 -4.32 3.10
CA CYS A 124 11.72 -4.23 3.86
C CYS A 124 11.80 -5.24 5.01
N ILE A 125 10.70 -5.46 5.72
CA ILE A 125 10.60 -6.45 6.81
C ILE A 125 10.80 -7.85 6.25
N PHE A 126 10.11 -8.20 5.16
CA PHE A 126 10.30 -9.49 4.50
C PHE A 126 11.78 -9.72 4.13
N ASP A 127 12.41 -8.75 3.47
CA ASP A 127 13.82 -8.84 3.06
C ASP A 127 14.79 -8.98 4.24
N HIS A 128 14.48 -8.35 5.37
CA HIS A 128 15.27 -8.46 6.59
C HIS A 128 15.15 -9.84 7.26
N LEU A 129 13.94 -10.43 7.23
CA LEU A 129 13.65 -11.72 7.85
C LEU A 129 14.06 -12.90 6.97
N HIS A 130 14.01 -12.76 5.64
CA HIS A 130 14.18 -13.88 4.73
C HIS A 130 15.64 -14.40 4.69
N PRO A 131 15.90 -15.70 4.92
CA PRO A 131 17.26 -16.25 5.04
C PRO A 131 18.14 -16.04 3.81
N ALA A 132 17.60 -16.15 2.60
CA ALA A 132 18.37 -16.00 1.36
C ALA A 132 18.85 -14.56 1.12
N ARG A 133 18.16 -13.56 1.68
CA ARG A 133 18.53 -12.14 1.58
C ARG A 133 19.33 -11.66 2.78
N SER A 134 18.98 -12.13 3.98
CA SER A 134 19.64 -11.76 5.23
C SER A 134 21.00 -12.42 5.42
N SER A 135 21.24 -13.63 4.89
CA SER A 135 22.54 -14.32 4.97
C SER A 135 23.66 -13.62 4.19
N LYS A 136 23.30 -12.76 3.23
CA LYS A 136 24.23 -11.94 2.45
C LYS A 136 24.68 -10.67 3.18
N ARG A 137 24.08 -10.35 4.33
CA ARG A 137 24.37 -9.13 5.10
C ARG A 137 25.14 -9.46 6.37
N SER A 138 26.03 -8.57 6.80
CA SER A 138 26.72 -8.73 8.08
C SER A 138 25.73 -8.62 9.26
N LEU A 139 26.09 -9.16 10.43
CA LEU A 139 25.25 -9.03 11.64
C LEU A 139 25.03 -7.57 12.04
N THR A 140 26.05 -6.73 11.87
CA THR A 140 25.99 -5.29 12.14
C THR A 140 25.01 -4.59 11.20
N ASP A 141 25.11 -4.86 9.90
CA ASP A 141 24.20 -4.26 8.89
C ASP A 141 22.75 -4.67 9.13
N ARG A 142 22.54 -5.92 9.58
CA ARG A 142 21.21 -6.40 9.95
C ARG A 142 20.66 -5.62 11.15
N SER A 143 21.45 -5.39 12.20
CA SER A 143 21.00 -4.60 13.37
C SER A 143 20.64 -3.17 12.97
N ILE A 144 21.50 -2.51 12.19
CA ILE A 144 21.28 -1.14 11.71
C ILE A 144 20.01 -1.07 10.86
N THR A 145 19.84 -2.01 9.92
CA THR A 145 18.63 -2.08 9.08
C THR A 145 17.38 -2.25 9.94
N LYS A 146 17.41 -3.16 10.92
CA LYS A 146 16.28 -3.42 11.82
C LYS A 146 15.90 -2.16 12.61
N GLU A 147 16.88 -1.49 13.19
CA GLU A 147 16.67 -0.26 13.96
C GLU A 147 16.07 0.85 13.09
N SER A 148 16.58 1.00 11.86
CA SER A 148 16.06 1.94 10.87
C SER A 148 14.59 1.64 10.52
N ILE A 149 14.25 0.39 10.21
CA ILE A 149 12.87 -0.04 9.91
C ILE A 149 11.95 0.25 11.10
N VAL A 150 12.35 -0.12 12.32
CA VAL A 150 11.54 0.10 13.53
C VAL A 150 11.34 1.60 13.78
N HIS A 151 12.38 2.41 13.62
CA HIS A 151 12.29 3.86 13.79
C HIS A 151 11.35 4.48 12.75
N ALA A 152 11.51 4.13 11.48
CA ALA A 152 10.67 4.61 10.39
C ALA A 152 9.19 4.20 10.58
N LEU A 153 8.93 2.95 10.98
CA LEU A 153 7.58 2.46 11.24
C LEU A 153 6.92 3.19 12.42
N LYS A 154 7.67 3.49 13.49
CA LYS A 154 7.17 4.30 14.62
C LYS A 154 6.81 5.71 14.17
N LYS A 155 7.68 6.35 13.38
CA LYS A 155 7.44 7.69 12.85
C LYS A 155 6.21 7.71 11.92
N TRP A 156 6.11 6.73 11.03
CA TRP A 156 4.95 6.54 10.16
C TRP A 156 3.67 6.36 10.96
N ARG A 157 3.67 5.48 11.96
CA ARG A 157 2.51 5.23 12.82
C ARG A 157 2.06 6.50 13.57
N ALA A 158 3.01 7.34 14.00
CA ALA A 158 2.71 8.61 14.64
C ALA A 158 2.15 9.67 13.67
N SER A 159 2.32 9.49 12.35
CA SER A 159 1.74 10.38 11.33
C SER A 159 0.27 10.07 11.01
N VAL A 160 -0.20 8.87 11.38
CA VAL A 160 -1.61 8.47 11.24
C VAL A 160 -2.43 9.18 12.32
N PRO A 161 -3.47 9.96 11.99
CA PRO A 161 -4.29 10.63 13.00
C PRO A 161 -4.95 9.63 13.96
N PRO A 162 -5.05 9.98 15.26
CA PRO A 162 -5.55 9.04 16.29
C PRO A 162 -6.99 8.58 16.03
N GLU A 163 -7.79 9.37 15.31
CA GLU A 163 -9.16 9.05 14.92
C GLU A 163 -9.25 7.83 13.99
N PHE A 164 -8.16 7.51 13.26
CA PHE A 164 -8.08 6.35 12.36
C PHE A 164 -7.43 5.13 13.02
N ASN A 165 -7.15 5.16 14.33
CA ASN A 165 -6.63 4.01 15.06
C ASN A 165 -7.66 2.86 15.09
N ALA A 166 -7.20 1.61 14.97
CA ALA A 166 -8.02 0.39 15.06
C ALA A 166 -9.09 0.42 16.16
N ALA A 167 -8.73 0.86 17.38
CA ALA A 167 -9.68 0.90 18.50
C ALA A 167 -10.83 1.90 18.28
N VAL A 168 -10.53 3.04 17.64
CA VAL A 168 -11.51 4.08 17.32
C VAL A 168 -12.35 3.67 16.12
N VAL A 169 -11.73 3.07 15.10
CA VAL A 169 -12.46 2.64 13.90
C VAL A 169 -13.39 1.46 14.18
N THR A 170 -12.99 0.51 15.01
CA THR A 170 -13.84 -0.63 15.40
C THR A 170 -15.08 -0.19 16.19
N THR A 171 -14.97 0.86 17.00
CA THR A 171 -16.09 1.41 17.77
C THR A 171 -17.00 2.30 16.92
N THR A 172 -16.43 3.14 16.06
CA THR A 172 -17.19 4.11 15.25
C THR A 172 -17.85 3.44 14.03
N THR A 173 -17.25 2.37 13.52
CA THR A 173 -17.66 1.70 12.27
C THR A 173 -18.21 0.29 12.52
N GLY A 174 -18.58 -0.04 13.76
CA GLY A 174 -19.08 -1.37 14.14
C GLY A 174 -20.29 -1.85 13.34
N ASN A 175 -21.06 -0.94 12.74
CA ASN A 175 -22.20 -1.26 11.87
C ASN A 175 -21.82 -1.53 10.40
N ASN A 176 -20.55 -1.35 10.01
CA ASN A 176 -20.03 -1.62 8.68
C ASN A 176 -18.75 -2.49 8.77
N PRO A 177 -18.90 -3.83 8.81
CA PRO A 177 -17.78 -4.75 9.03
C PRO A 177 -16.73 -4.66 7.91
N THR A 178 -17.13 -4.27 6.70
CA THR A 178 -16.22 -4.10 5.56
C THR A 178 -15.23 -2.97 5.82
N ALA A 179 -15.70 -1.82 6.28
CA ALA A 179 -14.84 -0.67 6.57
C ALA A 179 -13.88 -0.95 7.74
N VAL A 180 -14.29 -1.72 8.75
CA VAL A 180 -13.39 -2.16 9.85
C VAL A 180 -12.19 -2.94 9.30
N VAL A 181 -12.41 -3.90 8.39
CA VAL A 181 -11.32 -4.70 7.78
C VAL A 181 -10.34 -3.81 7.01
N PHE A 182 -10.83 -2.79 6.31
CA PHE A 182 -9.98 -1.84 5.58
C PHE A 182 -9.06 -1.05 6.51
N PHE A 183 -9.56 -0.54 7.62
CA PHE A 183 -8.76 0.28 8.53
C PHE A 183 -7.87 -0.55 9.46
N CYS A 184 -8.31 -1.74 9.86
CA CYS A 184 -7.46 -2.65 10.62
C CYS A 184 -6.21 -3.06 9.83
N ALA A 185 -6.24 -3.03 8.49
CA ALA A 185 -5.05 -3.28 7.67
C ALA A 185 -3.94 -2.21 7.81
N LEU A 186 -4.16 -1.12 8.56
CA LEU A 186 -3.12 -0.16 8.96
C LEU A 186 -2.37 -0.58 10.24
N HIS A 187 -2.76 -1.68 10.89
CA HIS A 187 -2.31 -2.05 12.23
C HIS A 187 -1.86 -3.51 12.31
#